data_AF-A0A0R0GJA3-F1
#
_entry.id   AF-A0A0R0GJA3-F1
#
_cell.length_a   1.000
_cell.length_b   1.000
_cell.length_c   1.000
_cell.angle_alpha   90.00
_cell.angle_beta   90.00
_cell.angle_gamma   90.00
#
_symmetry.space_group_name_H-M   'P 1'
#
loop_
_entity.id
_entity.type
_entity.pdbx_description
1 polymer ?
#
loop_
_entity_poly.entity_id
_entity_poly.type
_entity_poly.pdbx_seq_one_letter_code
_entity_poly.pdbx_strand_id
1 'polypeptide(L)'
;MSLLSTLVSLVLLLKCVQVQGDTDSDHARNFITWEDFMVDEQGITSNVGGRIIVVDQSGKGDSTTVQGAVDMVPQNNTERVKIYIYPGIYRFAITINLIFIVIFII
;
A
#
# COMPACT_ATOMS: atom_id res chain seq x y z
N MET A 1 -18.51 -38.75 9.98
CA MET A 1 -18.81 -37.70 8.97
C MET A 1 -19.28 -36.37 9.58
N SER A 2 -19.90 -36.32 10.77
CA SER A 2 -20.36 -35.02 11.33
C SER A 2 -19.20 -34.08 11.70
N LEU A 3 -18.17 -34.59 12.40
CA LEU A 3 -17.04 -33.79 12.87
C LEU A 3 -16.19 -33.16 11.75
N LEU A 4 -15.97 -33.89 10.65
CA LEU A 4 -15.21 -33.38 9.51
C LEU A 4 -16.00 -32.28 8.76
N SER A 5 -17.31 -32.44 8.61
CA SER A 5 -18.18 -31.44 8.00
C SER A 5 -18.24 -30.15 8.82
N THR A 6 -18.36 -30.25 10.15
CA THR A 6 -18.37 -29.06 11.02
C THR A 6 -17.04 -28.32 10.97
N LEU A 7 -15.91 -29.03 10.91
CA LEU A 7 -14.58 -28.43 10.79
C LEU A 7 -14.43 -27.67 9.47
N VAL A 8 -14.88 -28.25 8.35
CA VAL A 8 -14.83 -27.60 7.02
C VAL A 8 -15.69 -26.34 6.99
N SER A 9 -16.92 -26.38 7.52
CA SER A 9 -17.78 -25.20 7.61
C SER A 9 -17.18 -24.11 8.50
N LEU A 10 -16.54 -24.48 9.62
CA LEU A 10 -15.84 -23.53 10.48
C LEU A 10 -14.67 -22.86 9.75
N VAL A 11 -13.87 -23.63 9.00
CA VAL A 11 -12.77 -23.07 8.19
C VAL A 11 -13.29 -22.11 7.11
N LEU A 12 -14.45 -22.42 6.48
CA LEU A 12 -15.09 -21.52 5.53
C LEU A 12 -15.62 -20.24 6.19
N LEU A 13 -16.24 -20.35 7.37
CA LEU A 13 -16.70 -19.19 8.14
C LEU A 13 -15.56 -18.28 8.56
N LEU A 14 -14.41 -18.85 8.97
CA LEU A 14 -13.22 -18.07 9.32
C LEU A 14 -12.65 -17.30 8.12
N LYS A 15 -12.76 -17.83 6.88
CA LYS A 15 -12.42 -17.06 5.68
C LYS A 15 -13.41 -15.91 5.41
N CYS A 16 -14.68 -16.06 5.78
CA CYS A 16 -15.73 -15.07 5.56
C CYS A 16 -15.72 -13.94 6.60
N VAL A 17 -15.17 -14.18 7.80
CA VAL A 17 -14.86 -13.15 8.79
C VAL A 17 -13.64 -12.36 8.29
N GLN A 18 -13.86 -11.51 7.31
CA GLN A 18 -13.00 -10.37 7.05
C GLN A 18 -13.67 -9.18 7.73
N VAL A 19 -12.93 -8.56 8.65
CA VAL A 19 -13.35 -7.34 9.34
C VAL A 19 -13.33 -6.22 8.31
N GLN A 20 -14.51 -5.69 7.99
CA GLN A 20 -14.64 -4.45 7.24
C GLN A 20 -14.18 -3.32 8.17
N GLY A 21 -12.92 -2.89 8.01
CA GLY A 21 -12.46 -1.65 8.63
C GLY A 21 -13.31 -0.49 8.12
N ASP A 22 -13.75 0.37 9.04
CA ASP A 22 -14.58 1.53 8.75
C ASP A 22 -13.95 2.39 7.65
N THR A 23 -14.69 2.60 6.57
CA THR A 23 -14.40 3.60 5.53
C THR A 23 -14.63 4.98 6.11
N ASP A 24 -13.60 5.55 6.74
CA ASP A 24 -13.63 6.97 7.05
C ASP A 24 -13.60 7.77 5.74
N SER A 25 -14.44 8.79 5.68
CA SER A 25 -14.99 9.29 4.43
C SER A 25 -13.96 9.98 3.55
N ASP A 26 -14.06 9.61 2.27
CA ASP A 26 -13.49 10.16 1.05
C ASP A 26 -13.50 11.70 1.00
N HIS A 27 -12.44 12.31 1.53
CA HIS A 27 -11.96 13.58 1.00
C HIS A 27 -10.58 13.30 0.43
N ALA A 28 -10.51 13.21 -0.89
CA ALA A 28 -9.30 13.27 -1.69
C ALA A 28 -8.52 14.56 -1.37
N ARG A 29 -7.88 14.60 -0.21
CA ARG A 29 -6.98 15.67 0.18
C ARG A 29 -5.79 15.53 -0.76
N ASN A 30 -5.42 16.62 -1.43
CA ASN A 30 -4.25 16.65 -2.31
C ASN A 30 -2.97 17.11 -1.58
N PHE A 31 -2.99 17.13 -0.24
CA PHE A 31 -1.88 17.58 0.60
C PHE A 31 -1.44 16.47 1.55
N ILE A 32 -0.12 16.27 1.68
CA ILE A 32 0.46 15.32 2.65
C ILE A 32 0.13 15.84 4.05
N THR A 33 -0.46 15.01 4.89
CA THR A 33 -0.86 15.37 6.26
C THR A 33 -0.03 14.65 7.31
N TRP A 34 -0.09 15.09 8.56
CA TRP A 34 0.60 14.43 9.66
C TRP A 34 0.13 12.98 9.84
N GLU A 35 -1.15 12.69 9.60
CA GLU A 35 -1.66 11.33 9.60
C GLU A 35 -1.07 10.44 8.49
N ASP A 36 -0.57 11.01 7.37
CA ASP A 36 0.23 10.25 6.40
C ASP A 36 1.64 9.91 6.94
N PHE A 37 2.17 10.72 7.85
CA PHE A 37 3.46 10.49 8.52
C PHE A 37 3.34 9.64 9.80
N MET A 38 2.15 9.54 10.37
CA MET A 38 1.90 8.76 11.58
C MET A 38 1.87 7.28 11.21
N VAL A 39 2.87 6.54 11.67
CA VAL A 39 2.88 5.08 11.66
C VAL A 39 2.13 4.63 12.91
N ASP A 40 1.01 3.90 12.77
CA ASP A 40 0.43 3.18 13.89
C ASP A 40 1.34 2.02 14.31
N GLU A 41 1.22 1.54 15.55
CA GLU A 41 2.10 0.48 16.07
C GLU A 41 2.03 -0.81 15.24
N GLN A 42 0.92 -1.01 14.51
CA GLN A 42 0.72 -2.14 13.61
C GLN A 42 1.41 -1.97 12.24
N GLY A 43 1.99 -0.80 11.97
CA GLY A 43 2.73 -0.53 10.73
C GLY A 43 1.83 -0.47 9.49
N ILE A 44 0.51 -0.39 9.67
CA ILE A 44 -0.44 -0.28 8.58
C ILE A 44 -0.70 1.21 8.44
N THR A 45 0.03 1.87 7.54
CA THR A 45 -0.40 3.19 7.07
C THR A 45 -1.85 3.03 6.65
N SER A 46 -2.76 3.65 7.38
CA SER A 46 -4.17 3.43 7.14
C SER A 46 -4.45 3.70 5.65
N ASN A 47 -5.20 2.81 5.00
CA ASN A 47 -5.70 3.01 3.63
C ASN A 47 -6.63 4.24 3.55
N VAL A 48 -6.74 5.01 4.64
CA VAL A 48 -7.28 6.36 4.67
C VAL A 48 -6.67 7.17 3.53
N GLY A 49 -7.48 7.31 2.48
CA GLY A 49 -7.29 8.22 1.38
C GLY A 49 -6.47 7.72 0.19
N GLY A 50 -6.18 6.42 0.01
CA GLY A 50 -5.62 5.97 -1.28
C GLY A 50 -4.80 4.68 -1.29
N ARG A 51 -4.48 4.21 -2.51
CA ARG A 51 -3.72 2.97 -2.74
C ARG A 51 -2.30 3.09 -2.18
N ILE A 52 -1.85 2.05 -1.48
CA ILE A 52 -0.47 1.93 -1.02
C ILE A 52 0.26 0.94 -1.94
N ILE A 53 1.49 1.27 -2.32
CA ILE A 53 2.42 0.42 -3.05
C ILE A 53 3.69 0.29 -2.20
N VAL A 54 4.03 -0.92 -1.81
CA VAL A 54 5.20 -1.23 -0.97
C VAL A 54 6.37 -1.64 -1.85
N VAL A 55 7.52 -1.00 -1.65
CA VAL A 55 8.78 -1.34 -2.31
C VAL A 55 9.70 -2.08 -1.34
N ASP A 56 10.05 -3.31 -1.67
CA ASP A 56 10.94 -4.17 -0.88
C ASP A 56 11.93 -4.91 -1.80
N GLN A 57 13.23 -4.69 -1.60
CA GLN A 57 14.28 -5.40 -2.36
C GLN A 57 14.27 -6.92 -2.14
N SER A 58 13.74 -7.40 -1.01
CA SER A 58 13.60 -8.84 -0.71
C SER A 58 12.47 -9.52 -1.48
N GLY A 59 11.64 -8.75 -2.20
CA GLY A 59 10.51 -9.26 -2.99
C GLY A 59 9.25 -9.54 -2.18
N LYS A 60 9.18 -9.10 -0.91
CA LYS A 60 7.98 -9.20 -0.09
C LYS A 60 6.98 -8.05 -0.28
N GLY A 61 7.37 -7.00 -0.99
CA GLY A 61 6.51 -5.86 -1.35
C GLY A 61 5.85 -6.05 -2.71
N ASP A 62 5.09 -5.05 -3.15
CA ASP A 62 4.48 -5.00 -4.49
C ASP A 62 5.53 -4.84 -5.59
N SER A 63 6.62 -4.14 -5.31
CA SER A 63 7.74 -3.93 -6.24
C SER A 63 9.09 -4.11 -5.54
N THR A 64 10.13 -4.47 -6.30
CA THR A 64 11.52 -4.48 -5.82
C THR A 64 12.29 -3.20 -6.17
N THR A 65 11.68 -2.32 -6.98
CA THR A 65 12.30 -1.07 -7.45
C THR A 65 11.33 0.11 -7.34
N VAL A 66 11.89 1.31 -7.15
CA VAL A 66 11.10 2.55 -7.11
C VAL A 66 10.42 2.80 -8.46
N GLN A 67 11.10 2.56 -9.59
CA GLN A 67 10.50 2.71 -10.92
C GLN A 67 9.35 1.73 -11.13
N GLY A 68 9.51 0.46 -10.77
CA GLY A 68 8.42 -0.52 -10.87
C GLY A 68 7.20 -0.12 -10.03
N ALA A 69 7.41 0.55 -8.89
CA ALA A 69 6.32 1.08 -8.09
C ALA A 69 5.64 2.29 -8.75
N VAL A 70 6.40 3.17 -9.40
CA VAL A 70 5.86 4.29 -10.20
C VAL A 70 5.07 3.77 -11.41
N ASP A 71 5.56 2.73 -12.09
CA ASP A 71 4.91 2.12 -13.26
C ASP A 71 3.58 1.43 -12.91
N MET A 72 3.39 1.06 -11.64
CA MET A 72 2.13 0.50 -11.14
C MET A 72 1.03 1.56 -10.96
N VAL A 73 1.37 2.85 -11.02
CA VAL A 73 0.39 3.94 -11.01
C VAL A 73 -0.23 4.06 -12.41
N PRO A 74 -1.56 3.95 -12.55
CA PRO A 74 -2.19 4.03 -13.86
C PRO A 74 -1.96 5.42 -14.49
N GLN A 75 -1.95 5.47 -15.82
CA GLN A 75 -1.93 6.76 -16.52
C GLN A 75 -3.19 7.57 -16.18
N ASN A 76 -3.04 8.90 -16.04
CA ASN A 76 -4.12 9.81 -15.66
C ASN A 76 -4.80 9.47 -14.31
N ASN A 77 -4.03 8.87 -13.39
CA ASN A 77 -4.51 8.57 -12.05
C ASN A 77 -4.99 9.83 -11.31
N THR A 78 -6.27 9.84 -10.91
CA THR A 78 -6.91 10.94 -10.15
C THR A 78 -6.96 10.66 -8.65
N GLU A 79 -6.66 9.43 -8.24
CA GLU A 79 -6.66 9.00 -6.84
C GLU A 79 -5.27 9.17 -6.22
N ARG A 80 -5.19 9.29 -4.90
CA ARG A 80 -3.88 9.34 -4.24
C ARG A 80 -3.25 7.94 -4.23
N VAL A 81 -1.96 7.87 -4.58
CA VAL A 81 -1.15 6.67 -4.44
C VAL A 81 0.05 6.98 -3.54
N LYS A 82 0.20 6.20 -2.46
CA LYS A 82 1.32 6.27 -1.52
C LYS A 82 2.33 5.19 -1.90
N ILE A 83 3.59 5.57 -2.11
CA ILE A 83 4.68 4.60 -2.33
C ILE A 83 5.50 4.54 -1.06
N TYR A 84 5.44 3.40 -0.37
CA TYR A 84 6.24 3.14 0.83
C TYR A 84 7.49 2.36 0.45
N ILE A 85 8.67 2.83 0.84
CA ILE A 85 9.94 2.21 0.48
C ILE A 85 10.59 1.66 1.74
N TYR A 86 10.73 0.33 1.83
CA TYR A 86 11.47 -0.28 2.93
C TYR A 86 12.95 0.11 2.89
N PRO A 87 13.62 0.20 4.05
CA PRO A 87 15.05 0.52 4.11
C PRO A 87 15.89 -0.38 3.21
N GLY A 88 16.79 0.23 2.44
CA GLY A 88 17.62 -0.48 1.48
C GLY A 88 18.39 0.47 0.57
N ILE A 89 19.27 -0.08 -0.27
CA ILE A 89 20.06 0.71 -1.24
C ILE A 89 19.37 0.63 -2.59
N TYR A 90 18.54 1.62 -2.92
CA TYR A 90 17.90 1.72 -4.23
C TYR A 90 18.78 2.52 -5.18
N ARG A 91 19.38 1.83 -6.15
CA ARG A 91 20.13 2.47 -7.22
C ARG A 91 19.16 2.91 -8.30
N PHE A 92 19.05 4.21 -8.53
CA PHE A 92 18.23 4.76 -9.60
C PHE A 92 19.11 5.37 -10.69
N ALA A 93 18.83 5.06 -11.96
CA ALA A 93 19.44 5.70 -13.11
C ALA A 93 18.52 6.81 -13.60
N ILE A 94 18.93 8.07 -13.43
CA ILE A 94 18.14 9.24 -13.81
C ILE A 94 18.33 9.53 -15.31
N THR A 95 17.26 9.51 -16.10
CA THR A 95 17.17 10.23 -17.38
C THR A 95 16.01 11.22 -17.27
N ILE A 96 16.30 12.50 -17.02
CA ILE A 96 15.26 13.52 -16.85
C ILE A 96 14.78 13.96 -18.23
N ASN A 97 13.59 13.52 -18.63
CA ASN A 97 12.71 14.28 -19.51
C ASN A 97 11.50 14.67 -18.64
N LEU A 98 11.41 15.97 -18.30
CA LEU A 98 10.45 16.59 -17.36
C LEU A 98 9.38 15.66 -16.76
N ILE A 99 9.60 15.18 -15.54
CA ILE A 99 8.56 14.73 -14.61
C ILE A 99 9.02 15.14 -13.20
N PHE A 100 8.17 15.84 -12.46
CA PHE A 100 8.38 16.15 -11.04
C PHE A 100 7.97 14.93 -10.20
N ILE A 101 8.91 14.04 -9.89
CA ILE A 101 8.75 13.09 -8.78
C ILE A 101 9.38 13.75 -7.55
N VAL A 102 8.59 13.98 -6.51
CA VAL A 102 9.11 14.38 -5.20
C VAL A 102 9.33 13.11 -4.38
N ILE A 103 10.60 12.71 -4.23
CA ILE A 103 10.99 11.63 -3.31
C ILE A 103 11.27 12.28 -1.96
N PHE A 104 10.40 12.08 -0.98
CA PHE A 104 10.73 12.35 0.42
C PHE A 104 11.38 11.10 1.02
N ILE A 105 12.67 11.21 1.33
CA ILE A 105 13.36 10.27 2.23
C ILE A 105 13.31 10.93 3.61
N ILE A 106 12.49 10.39 4.51
CA ILE A 106 12.58 10.71 5.94
C ILE A 106 13.72 9.93 6.58
#